data_AF-A0A2K5YGV4-F1
#
_entry.id   AF-A0A2K5YGV4-F1
#
_cell.length_a   1.000
_cell.length_b   1.000
_cell.length_c   1.000
_cell.angle_alpha   90.00
_cell.angle_beta   90.00
_cell.angle_gamma   90.00
#
_symmetry.space_group_name_H-M   'P 1'
#
loop_
_entity.id
_entity.type
_entity.pdbx_description
1 polymer ?
#
loop_
_entity_poly.entity_id
_entity_poly.type
_entity_poly.pdbx_seq_one_letter_code
_entity_poly.pdbx_strand_id
1 'polypeptide(L)'
;AARVGVKACLRRKVCEQEEKYEIPEGPHRSRLNREQLLPKLFDGCYFYLGGSFKHHPKDNLIKLVTAGGGQILSRKPKPDSDVTQTINTVAYHARPDSDQRFCTQYIIYEDLSNYHPERVRQGKVWKAPSSWFIDCVMSFELLPLDS
;
A
#
# COMPACT_ATOMS: atom_id res chain seq x y z
N ALA A 1 0.03 14.01 18.51
CA ALA A 1 -0.49 15.19 17.77
C ALA A 1 -2.02 15.32 17.90
N ALA A 2 -2.82 14.36 17.42
CA ALA A 2 -4.30 14.43 17.44
C ALA A 2 -4.95 14.75 18.81
N ARG A 3 -4.50 14.10 19.91
CA ARG A 3 -5.02 14.39 21.27
C ARG A 3 -4.74 15.83 21.73
N VAL A 4 -3.70 16.47 21.21
CA VAL A 4 -3.36 17.87 21.53
C VAL A 4 -4.27 18.82 20.75
N GLY A 5 -4.55 18.53 19.48
CA GLY A 5 -5.51 19.29 18.67
C GLY A 5 -6.90 19.34 19.30
N VAL A 6 -7.43 18.20 19.73
CA VAL A 6 -8.75 18.15 20.43
C VAL A 6 -8.76 19.04 21.68
N LYS A 7 -7.70 18.98 22.50
CA LYS A 7 -7.59 19.83 23.70
C LYS A 7 -7.54 21.31 23.36
N ALA A 8 -6.89 21.69 22.26
CA ALA A 8 -6.81 23.08 21.81
C ALA A 8 -8.19 23.60 21.36
N CYS A 9 -8.91 22.83 20.56
CA CYS A 9 -10.27 23.17 20.11
C CYS A 9 -11.23 23.35 21.30
N LEU A 10 -11.22 22.41 22.25
CA LEU A 10 -12.08 22.48 23.44
C LEU A 10 -11.81 23.71 24.31
N ARG A 11 -10.53 24.08 24.48
CA ARG A 11 -10.15 25.26 25.28
C ARG A 11 -10.55 26.57 24.62
N ARG A 12 -10.37 26.67 23.31
CA ARG A 12 -10.62 27.91 22.55
C ARG A 12 -12.03 28.02 21.99
N LYS A 13 -12.82 26.93 22.07
CA LYS A 13 -14.19 26.81 21.55
C LYS A 13 -14.29 27.11 20.05
N VAL A 14 -13.24 26.77 19.31
CA VAL A 14 -13.16 26.95 17.85
C VAL A 14 -12.53 25.71 17.22
N CYS A 15 -12.77 25.50 15.93
CA CYS A 15 -12.00 24.53 15.15
C CYS A 15 -10.62 25.13 14.90
N GLU A 16 -9.60 24.58 15.56
CA GLU A 16 -8.22 24.98 15.32
C GLU A 16 -7.75 24.48 13.96
N GLN A 17 -6.84 25.25 13.36
CA GLN A 17 -6.16 24.88 12.12
C GLN A 17 -5.46 23.53 12.26
N GLU A 18 -5.89 22.54 11.47
CA GLU A 18 -5.49 21.15 11.61
C GLU A 18 -4.02 20.90 11.32
N GLU A 19 -3.40 21.64 10.39
CA GLU A 19 -1.99 21.46 10.00
C GLU A 19 -1.02 21.64 11.18
N LYS A 20 -1.39 22.46 12.18
CA LYS A 20 -0.58 22.66 13.40
C LYS A 20 -0.49 21.41 14.28
N TYR A 21 -1.42 20.48 14.12
CA TYR A 21 -1.55 19.27 14.93
C TYR A 21 -1.49 18.00 14.08
N GLU A 22 -1.12 18.15 12.80
CA GLU A 22 -0.95 17.05 11.86
C GLU A 22 0.25 16.18 12.26
N ILE A 23 0.15 14.87 11.98
CA ILE A 23 1.27 13.95 12.13
C ILE A 23 2.11 14.06 10.84
N PRO A 24 3.43 14.31 10.93
CA PRO A 24 4.28 14.48 9.75
C PRO A 24 4.43 13.17 8.95
N GLU A 25 5.12 13.26 7.80
CA GLU A 25 5.41 12.14 6.90
C GLU A 25 4.16 11.57 6.19
N GLY A 26 3.84 10.29 6.39
CA GLY A 26 2.80 9.58 5.63
C GLY A 26 1.42 10.25 5.66
N PRO A 27 0.87 10.61 6.84
CA PRO A 27 -0.41 11.31 6.90
C PRO A 27 -0.40 12.65 6.15
N HIS A 28 0.64 13.46 6.32
CA HIS A 28 0.81 14.74 5.63
C HIS A 28 0.91 14.56 4.10
N ARG A 29 1.75 13.63 3.63
CA ARG A 29 1.89 13.27 2.20
C ARG A 29 0.54 12.84 1.60
N SER A 30 -0.18 11.96 2.31
CA SER A 30 -1.48 11.44 1.89
C SER A 30 -2.55 12.53 1.77
N ARG A 31 -2.60 13.46 2.74
CA ARG A 31 -3.52 14.59 2.71
C ARG A 31 -3.27 15.48 1.49
N LEU A 32 -2.02 15.90 1.29
CA LEU A 32 -1.64 16.75 0.16
C LEU A 32 -1.89 16.07 -1.19
N ASN A 33 -1.60 14.77 -1.31
CA ASN A 33 -1.89 13.99 -2.51
C ASN A 33 -3.38 14.04 -2.87
N ARG A 34 -4.26 13.89 -1.87
CA ARG A 34 -5.70 13.95 -2.07
C ARG A 34 -6.20 15.36 -2.43
N GLU A 35 -5.65 16.41 -1.81
CA GLU A 35 -5.97 17.81 -2.14
C GLU A 35 -5.62 18.16 -3.58
N GLN A 36 -4.54 17.57 -4.10
CA GLN A 36 -4.12 17.72 -5.50
C GLN A 36 -4.85 16.77 -6.46
N LEU A 37 -5.85 16.01 -5.97
CA LEU A 37 -6.62 15.03 -6.76
C LEU A 37 -5.76 13.99 -7.48
N LEU A 38 -4.60 13.64 -6.89
CA LEU A 38 -3.69 12.65 -7.45
C LEU A 38 -4.18 11.21 -7.19
N PRO A 39 -3.69 10.22 -7.96
CA PRO A 39 -4.03 8.82 -7.75
C PRO A 39 -3.75 8.34 -6.33
N LYS A 40 -4.52 7.35 -5.87
CA LYS A 40 -4.32 6.75 -4.55
C LYS A 40 -3.05 5.90 -4.54
N LEU A 41 -2.55 5.59 -3.34
CA LEU A 41 -1.26 4.91 -3.14
C LEU A 41 -1.06 3.65 -3.98
N PHE A 42 -2.11 2.83 -4.10
CA PHE A 42 -2.06 1.54 -4.80
C PHE A 42 -2.83 1.56 -6.12
N ASP A 43 -3.04 2.74 -6.71
CA ASP A 43 -3.63 2.87 -8.04
C ASP A 43 -2.78 2.11 -9.08
N GLY A 44 -3.45 1.28 -9.89
CA GLY A 44 -2.79 0.40 -10.86
C GLY A 44 -2.17 -0.89 -10.27
N CYS A 45 -2.27 -1.12 -8.96
CA CYS A 45 -1.71 -2.31 -8.29
C CYS A 45 -2.75 -3.40 -8.01
N TYR A 46 -2.30 -4.66 -8.08
CA TYR A 46 -3.11 -5.86 -7.88
C TYR A 46 -2.52 -6.72 -6.77
N PHE A 47 -3.37 -7.21 -5.86
CA PHE A 47 -2.95 -7.94 -4.67
C PHE A 47 -3.64 -9.28 -4.56
N TYR A 48 -2.87 -10.36 -4.49
CA TYR A 48 -3.33 -11.67 -4.08
C TYR A 48 -2.87 -11.95 -2.65
N LEU A 49 -3.81 -12.17 -1.73
CA LEU A 49 -3.51 -12.51 -0.34
C LEU A 49 -3.39 -14.03 -0.18
N GLY A 50 -2.15 -14.52 -0.22
CA GLY A 50 -1.83 -15.95 -0.24
C GLY A 50 -1.64 -16.55 1.15
N GLY A 51 -2.34 -17.64 1.43
CA GLY A 51 -2.19 -18.40 2.68
C GLY A 51 -3.09 -17.91 3.80
N SER A 52 -2.74 -18.31 5.03
CA SER A 52 -3.41 -17.88 6.26
C SER A 52 -2.77 -16.61 6.82
N PHE A 53 -3.58 -15.73 7.37
CA PHE A 53 -3.13 -14.52 8.06
C PHE A 53 -3.68 -14.51 9.49
N LYS A 54 -2.78 -14.55 10.48
CA LYS A 54 -3.08 -14.50 11.91
C LYS A 54 -2.74 -13.14 12.53
N HIS A 55 -1.56 -12.61 12.21
CA HIS A 55 -1.02 -11.36 12.75
C HIS A 55 -1.65 -10.14 12.07
N HIS A 56 -1.77 -10.17 10.74
CA HIS A 56 -2.43 -9.12 9.96
C HIS A 56 -3.74 -9.67 9.35
N PRO A 57 -4.90 -9.55 10.02
CA PRO A 57 -6.14 -10.19 9.59
C PRO A 57 -6.46 -9.90 8.13
N LYS A 58 -6.78 -10.95 7.37
CA LYS A 58 -7.01 -10.87 5.92
C LYS A 58 -8.05 -9.83 5.54
N ASP A 59 -9.14 -9.72 6.30
CA ASP A 59 -10.20 -8.75 6.05
C ASP A 59 -9.73 -7.30 6.20
N ASN A 60 -8.79 -7.04 7.12
CA ASN A 60 -8.20 -5.71 7.27
C ASN A 60 -7.30 -5.39 6.08
N LEU A 61 -6.50 -6.35 5.61
CA LEU A 61 -5.68 -6.17 4.41
C LEU A 61 -6.55 -5.89 3.18
N ILE A 62 -7.68 -6.60 3.00
CA ILE A 62 -8.64 -6.35 1.91
C ILE A 62 -9.18 -4.90 1.98
N LYS A 63 -9.59 -4.45 3.17
CA LYS A 63 -10.07 -3.09 3.39
C LYS A 63 -9.00 -2.05 3.05
N LEU A 64 -7.76 -2.27 3.46
CA LEU A 64 -6.63 -1.38 3.17
C LEU A 64 -6.31 -1.31 1.67
N VAL A 65 -6.28 -2.46 0.98
CA VAL A 65 -6.08 -2.51 -0.48
C VAL A 65 -7.15 -1.68 -1.19
N THR A 66 -8.42 -1.90 -0.82
CA THR A 66 -9.56 -1.22 -1.44
C THR A 66 -9.54 0.29 -1.14
N ALA A 67 -9.26 0.67 0.10
CA ALA A 67 -9.17 2.07 0.50
C ALA A 67 -8.04 2.80 -0.25
N GLY A 68 -6.89 2.14 -0.41
CA GLY A 68 -5.71 2.63 -1.11
C GLY A 68 -5.79 2.59 -2.64
N GLY A 69 -6.89 2.11 -3.24
CA GLY A 69 -7.11 2.09 -4.69
C GLY A 69 -6.57 0.86 -5.43
N GLY A 70 -6.07 -0.14 -4.70
CA GLY A 70 -5.62 -1.41 -5.28
C GLY A 70 -6.76 -2.39 -5.52
N GLN A 71 -6.49 -3.42 -6.33
CA GLN A 71 -7.46 -4.46 -6.67
C GLN A 71 -7.10 -5.80 -6.04
N ILE A 72 -8.09 -6.50 -5.47
CA ILE A 72 -7.90 -7.86 -4.93
C ILE A 72 -8.06 -8.90 -6.04
N LEU A 73 -7.07 -9.76 -6.18
CA LEU A 73 -7.11 -10.93 -7.05
C LEU A 73 -7.72 -12.12 -6.30
N SER A 74 -8.75 -12.73 -6.86
CA SER A 74 -9.39 -13.94 -6.31
C SER A 74 -8.58 -15.22 -6.56
N ARG A 75 -7.71 -15.20 -7.59
CA ARG A 75 -6.86 -16.32 -7.97
C ARG A 75 -5.39 -15.88 -7.93
N LYS A 76 -4.50 -16.82 -7.58
CA LYS A 76 -3.06 -16.58 -7.56
C LYS A 76 -2.60 -16.22 -8.98
N PRO A 77 -1.94 -15.05 -9.20
CA PRO A 77 -1.41 -14.69 -10.50
C PRO A 77 -0.30 -15.67 -10.89
N LYS A 78 -0.34 -16.09 -12.15
CA LYS A 78 0.61 -17.02 -12.73
C LYS A 78 1.57 -16.23 -13.61
N PRO A 79 2.89 -16.21 -13.31
CA PRO A 79 3.85 -15.41 -14.06
C PRO A 79 3.88 -15.72 -15.56
N ASP A 80 3.52 -16.93 -15.95
CA ASP A 80 3.49 -17.46 -17.31
C ASP A 80 2.12 -17.30 -18.01
N SER A 81 1.11 -16.74 -17.33
CA SER A 81 -0.22 -16.58 -17.93
C SER A 81 -0.31 -15.31 -18.78
N ASP A 82 -0.91 -15.44 -19.96
CA ASP A 82 -1.22 -14.32 -20.86
C ASP A 82 -1.94 -13.18 -20.13
N VAL A 83 -2.89 -13.50 -19.25
CA VAL A 83 -3.64 -12.50 -18.46
C VAL A 83 -2.72 -11.65 -17.59
N THR A 84 -1.76 -12.27 -16.90
CA THR A 84 -0.78 -11.59 -16.04
C THR A 84 0.21 -10.78 -16.87
N GLN A 85 0.52 -11.22 -18.09
CA GLN A 85 1.48 -10.57 -18.99
C GLN A 85 0.87 -9.39 -19.77
N THR A 86 -0.42 -9.44 -20.10
CA THR A 86 -1.13 -8.38 -20.83
C THR A 86 -1.53 -7.18 -19.95
N ILE A 87 -1.42 -7.30 -18.62
CA ILE A 87 -1.64 -6.16 -17.71
C ILE A 87 -0.58 -5.08 -18.01
N ASN A 88 -1.05 -3.90 -18.42
CA ASN A 88 -0.21 -2.75 -18.78
C ASN A 88 -0.51 -1.53 -17.91
N THR A 89 -1.04 -1.77 -16.71
CA THR A 89 -1.26 -0.72 -15.70
C THR A 89 0.05 -0.23 -15.15
N VAL A 90 0.10 1.06 -14.82
CA VAL A 90 1.26 1.70 -14.23
C VAL A 90 0.95 2.08 -12.79
N ALA A 91 1.85 1.78 -11.86
CA ALA A 91 1.73 2.23 -10.48
C ALA A 91 2.24 3.68 -10.37
N TYR A 92 1.33 4.64 -10.14
CA TYR A 92 1.66 6.07 -10.08
C TYR A 92 2.70 6.40 -9.01
N HIS A 93 2.60 5.74 -7.86
CA HIS A 93 3.48 5.96 -6.69
C HIS A 93 4.78 5.14 -6.73
N ALA A 94 5.01 4.34 -7.78
CA ALA A 94 6.29 3.68 -7.97
C ALA A 94 7.37 4.70 -8.37
N ARG A 95 8.62 4.46 -7.95
CA ARG A 95 9.74 5.28 -8.41
C ARG A 95 9.88 5.17 -9.94
N PRO A 96 10.24 6.26 -10.66
CA PRO A 96 10.24 6.27 -12.12
C PRO A 96 11.13 5.21 -12.78
N ASP A 97 12.19 4.81 -12.08
CA ASP A 97 13.24 3.86 -12.43
C ASP A 97 13.03 2.46 -11.83
N SER A 98 11.97 2.25 -11.04
CA SER A 98 11.67 0.96 -10.42
C SER A 98 10.85 0.05 -11.35
N ASP A 99 11.17 -1.24 -11.34
CA ASP A 99 10.37 -2.27 -11.99
C ASP A 99 8.93 -2.31 -11.45
N GLN A 100 8.67 -1.87 -10.22
CA GLN A 100 7.32 -1.78 -9.62
C GLN A 100 6.38 -0.85 -10.40
N ARG A 101 6.94 0.04 -11.24
CA ARG A 101 6.17 0.91 -12.13
C ARG A 101 5.33 0.11 -13.13
N PHE A 102 5.85 -1.00 -13.64
CA PHE A 102 5.18 -1.84 -14.65
C PHE A 102 4.88 -3.26 -14.17
N CYS A 103 5.57 -3.72 -13.13
CA CYS A 103 5.31 -4.98 -12.45
C CYS A 103 4.39 -4.70 -11.25
N THR A 104 3.09 -4.55 -11.50
CA THR A 104 2.15 -4.04 -10.48
C THR A 104 1.35 -5.13 -9.75
N GLN A 105 1.73 -6.41 -9.89
CA GLN A 105 1.05 -7.53 -9.25
C GLN A 105 1.85 -8.01 -8.03
N TYR A 106 1.18 -8.19 -6.89
CA TYR A 106 1.78 -8.55 -5.62
C TYR A 106 1.09 -9.78 -5.01
N ILE A 107 1.87 -10.79 -4.68
CA ILE A 107 1.47 -11.89 -3.81
C ILE A 107 1.90 -11.52 -2.40
N ILE A 108 0.93 -11.21 -1.54
CA ILE A 108 1.18 -10.91 -0.13
C ILE A 108 1.13 -12.20 0.68
N TYR A 109 2.15 -12.43 1.50
CA TYR A 109 2.22 -13.52 2.46
C TYR A 109 2.40 -12.97 3.88
N GLU A 110 2.09 -13.77 4.90
CA GLU A 110 2.27 -13.36 6.29
C GLU A 110 3.76 -13.29 6.67
N ASP A 111 4.19 -12.14 7.17
CA ASP A 111 5.58 -11.82 7.55
C ASP A 111 6.17 -12.75 8.61
N LEU A 112 5.36 -13.20 9.58
CA LEU A 112 5.76 -14.13 10.64
C LEU A 112 5.71 -15.61 10.21
N SER A 113 5.45 -15.90 8.94
CA SER A 113 5.54 -17.27 8.44
C SER A 113 7.01 -17.64 8.15
N ASN A 114 7.36 -18.92 8.28
CA ASN A 114 8.70 -19.42 7.87
C ASN A 114 8.91 -19.38 6.34
N TYR A 115 8.04 -18.70 5.59
CA TYR A 115 8.10 -18.60 4.14
C TYR A 115 9.08 -17.51 3.70
N HIS A 116 10.14 -17.93 3.04
CA HIS A 116 11.08 -17.04 2.36
C HIS A 116 11.05 -17.35 0.87
N PRO A 117 10.62 -16.42 0.01
CA PRO A 117 10.60 -16.68 -1.42
C PRO A 117 12.04 -16.73 -1.97
N GLU A 118 12.35 -17.72 -2.80
CA GLU A 118 13.65 -17.81 -3.48
C GLU A 118 13.97 -16.59 -4.35
N ARG A 119 12.93 -15.94 -4.88
CA ARG A 119 13.00 -14.69 -5.65
C ARG A 119 11.85 -13.79 -5.25
N VAL A 120 12.15 -12.51 -5.03
CA VAL A 120 11.17 -11.46 -4.73
C VAL A 120 10.28 -11.13 -5.92
N ARG A 121 10.73 -11.44 -7.15
CA ARG A 121 9.97 -11.21 -8.39
C ARG A 121 10.12 -12.36 -9.38
N GLN A 122 9.02 -12.65 -10.08
CA GLN A 122 8.98 -13.51 -11.25
C GLN A 122 8.06 -12.89 -12.30
N GLY A 123 8.62 -12.49 -13.45
CA GLY A 123 7.89 -11.72 -14.46
C GLY A 123 7.38 -10.39 -13.88
N LYS A 124 6.07 -10.12 -14.04
CA LYS A 124 5.38 -8.93 -13.49
C LYS A 124 4.87 -9.10 -12.04
N VAL A 125 5.16 -10.23 -11.40
CA VAL A 125 4.58 -10.61 -10.10
C VAL A 125 5.64 -10.57 -9.00
N TRP A 126 5.40 -9.75 -7.99
CA TRP A 126 6.17 -9.67 -6.76
C TRP A 126 5.65 -10.62 -5.68
N LYS A 127 6.53 -11.03 -4.79
CA LYS A 127 6.19 -11.67 -3.52
C LYS A 127 6.66 -10.75 -2.41
N ALA A 128 5.73 -10.28 -1.60
CA ALA A 128 6.02 -9.32 -0.53
C ALA A 128 5.40 -9.77 0.80
N PRO A 129 6.07 -9.56 1.93
CA PRO A 129 5.50 -9.83 3.24
C PRO A 129 4.39 -8.82 3.57
N SER A 130 3.50 -9.18 4.48
CA SER A 130 2.42 -8.29 4.94
C SER A 130 2.95 -7.06 5.66
N SER A 131 4.12 -7.15 6.31
CA SER A 131 4.83 -6.00 6.89
C SER A 131 5.14 -4.91 5.86
N TRP A 132 5.72 -5.28 4.70
CA TRP A 132 6.00 -4.34 3.60
C TRP A 132 4.74 -3.57 3.17
N PHE A 133 3.60 -4.27 3.06
CA PHE A 133 2.34 -3.64 2.69
C PHE A 133 1.87 -2.62 3.74
N ILE A 134 2.01 -2.96 5.03
CA ILE A 134 1.68 -2.06 6.14
C ILE A 134 2.62 -0.86 6.14
N ASP A 135 3.92 -1.07 5.96
CA ASP A 135 4.92 0.01 5.92
C ASP A 135 4.67 0.98 4.76
N CYS A 136 4.22 0.47 3.61
CA CYS A 136 3.77 1.30 2.49
C CYS A 136 2.60 2.21 2.89
N VAL A 137 1.58 1.66 3.58
CA VAL A 137 0.41 2.42 4.04
C VAL A 137 0.82 3.47 5.08
N MET A 138 1.63 3.08 6.06
CA MET A 138 2.07 3.97 7.14
C MET A 138 2.92 5.12 6.62
N SER A 139 3.73 4.85 5.60
CA SER A 139 4.59 5.86 4.97
C SER A 139 3.85 6.64 3.89
N PHE A 140 2.75 6.14 3.32
CA PHE A 140 2.21 6.67 2.06
C PHE A 140 3.27 6.69 0.94
N GLU A 141 3.96 5.57 0.77
CA GLU A 141 4.99 5.37 -0.26
C GLU A 141 4.93 3.93 -0.77
N LEU A 142 5.09 3.71 -2.07
CA LEU A 142 5.26 2.36 -2.60
C LEU A 142 6.74 1.96 -2.45
N LEU A 143 7.04 1.27 -1.34
CA LEU A 143 8.42 0.94 -0.97
C LEU A 143 9.01 -0.09 -1.95
N PRO A 144 10.31 0.04 -2.30
CA PRO A 144 11.00 -0.91 -3.17
C PRO A 144 11.09 -2.31 -2.53
N LEU A 145 11.18 -3.34 -3.37
CA LEU A 145 11.30 -4.76 -2.95
C LEU A 145 12.61 -5.40 -3.44
N ASP A 146 13.34 -4.74 -4.32
CA ASP A 146 14.51 -5.20 -5.05
C ASP A 146 15.81 -4.47 -4.70
N SER A 147 15.80 -3.64 -3.65
CA SER A 147 16.94 -2.85 -3.17
C SER A 147 17.41 -3.28 -1.79
#